data_AF-A0A6L9EZV9-F1
#
_entry.id   AF-A0A6L9EZV9-F1
#
_cell.length_a   1.000
_cell.length_b   1.000
_cell.length_c   1.000
_cell.angle_alpha   90.00
_cell.angle_beta   90.00
_cell.angle_gamma   90.00
#
_symmetry.space_group_name_H-M   'P 1'
#
loop_
_entity.id
_entity.type
_entity.pdbx_description
1 polymer ?
#
loop_
_entity_poly.entity_id
_entity_poly.type
_entity_poly.pdbx_seq_one_letter_code
_entity_poly.pdbx_strand_id
1 'polypeptide(L)'
;MKKLCSALLIMLFIFPAFSQEREHRDRKGQRERVQQRRTHFKNLNAEQIATLQTKKMAIALDLDENQKRELLKLNTRLASERKEKAETLKAKREKGEKLTEEERYKMANERLDKQYETLQEMKKILNEEQYEKWKKRHGKRNFVRKKQNHHRKRQRN
;
A
#
# COMPACT_ATOMS: atom_id res chain seq x y z
N MET A 1 -41.04 -41.14 35.13
CA MET A 1 -39.79 -40.35 35.17
C MET A 1 -39.45 -39.95 33.74
N LYS A 2 -40.26 -39.05 33.17
CA LYS A 2 -39.91 -37.64 32.94
C LYS A 2 -38.81 -37.49 31.88
N LYS A 3 -39.28 -37.28 30.65
CA LYS A 3 -38.59 -36.67 29.52
C LYS A 3 -37.95 -35.35 29.98
N LEU A 4 -36.74 -35.40 30.52
CA LEU A 4 -36.06 -34.23 31.14
C LEU A 4 -34.56 -34.16 30.83
N CYS A 5 -34.06 -34.90 29.84
CA CYS A 5 -32.62 -34.86 29.50
C CYS A 5 -32.31 -34.35 28.07
N SER A 6 -33.32 -34.12 27.22
CA SER A 6 -33.08 -33.68 25.83
C SER A 6 -33.03 -32.16 25.63
N ALA A 7 -33.31 -31.34 26.65
CA ALA A 7 -33.34 -29.88 26.53
C ALA A 7 -31.99 -29.18 26.81
N LEU A 8 -31.01 -29.88 27.38
CA LEU A 8 -29.70 -29.28 27.73
C LEU A 8 -28.68 -29.28 26.57
N LEU A 9 -28.93 -30.03 25.49
CA LEU A 9 -28.02 -30.13 24.34
C LEU A 9 -28.24 -29.04 23.28
N ILE A 10 -29.35 -28.30 23.33
CA ILE A 10 -29.67 -27.24 22.35
C ILE A 10 -29.06 -25.88 22.76
N MET A 11 -28.70 -25.70 24.03
CA MET A 11 -28.10 -24.45 24.55
C MET A 11 -26.64 -24.20 24.12
N LEU A 12 -25.93 -25.20 23.58
CA LEU A 12 -24.52 -25.07 23.17
C LEU A 12 -24.31 -24.65 21.71
N PHE A 13 -25.36 -24.58 20.89
CA PHE A 13 -25.24 -24.27 19.46
C PHE A 13 -25.57 -22.82 19.07
N ILE A 14 -26.04 -21.98 20.00
CA ILE A 14 -26.53 -20.61 19.68
C ILE A 14 -25.42 -19.53 19.82
N PHE A 15 -24.33 -19.82 20.53
CA PHE A 15 -23.30 -18.79 20.83
C PHE A 15 -22.29 -18.41 19.71
N PRO A 16 -21.97 -19.20 18.68
CA PRO A 16 -21.00 -18.75 17.66
C PRO A 16 -21.60 -17.84 16.58
N ALA A 17 -22.92 -17.81 16.40
CA ALA A 17 -23.58 -16.99 15.38
C ALA A 17 -23.33 -15.48 15.58
N PHE A 18 -23.29 -15.02 16.84
CA PHE A 18 -22.93 -13.63 17.18
C PHE A 18 -21.43 -13.32 17.05
N SER A 19 -20.56 -14.34 17.06
CA SER A 19 -19.10 -14.17 16.92
C SER A 19 -18.68 -13.98 15.47
N GLN A 20 -19.28 -14.73 14.54
CA GLN A 20 -18.98 -14.65 13.11
C GLN A 20 -19.48 -13.34 12.48
N GLU A 21 -20.60 -12.80 12.96
CA GLU A 21 -21.16 -11.54 12.46
C GLU A 21 -20.31 -10.32 12.84
N ARG A 22 -19.71 -10.29 14.04
CA ARG A 22 -18.76 -9.23 14.46
C ARG A 22 -17.52 -9.20 13.58
N GLU A 23 -16.90 -10.35 13.33
CA GLU A 23 -15.70 -10.42 12.47
C GLU A 23 -16.00 -10.02 11.02
N HIS A 24 -17.17 -10.39 10.47
CA HIS A 24 -17.60 -9.97 9.15
C HIS A 24 -17.88 -8.46 9.07
N ARG A 25 -18.55 -7.87 10.07
CA ARG A 25 -18.79 -6.43 10.16
C ARG A 25 -17.48 -5.64 10.28
N ASP A 26 -16.55 -6.10 11.10
CA ASP A 26 -15.24 -5.48 11.28
C ASP A 26 -14.38 -5.57 10.01
N ARG A 27 -14.40 -6.71 9.30
CA ARG A 27 -13.72 -6.86 8.01
C ARG A 27 -14.34 -5.97 6.93
N LYS A 28 -15.67 -5.81 6.91
CA LYS A 28 -16.37 -4.92 5.97
C LYS A 28 -16.05 -3.44 6.25
N GLY A 29 -16.15 -3.02 7.51
CA GLY A 29 -15.80 -1.65 7.93
C GLY A 29 -14.32 -1.32 7.68
N GLN A 30 -13.40 -2.27 7.89
CA GLN A 30 -11.99 -2.08 7.51
C GLN A 30 -11.80 -1.93 5.99
N ARG A 31 -12.50 -2.72 5.17
CA ARG A 31 -12.43 -2.61 3.70
C ARG A 31 -12.95 -1.25 3.24
N GLU A 32 -14.08 -0.79 3.77
CA GLU A 32 -14.68 0.51 3.44
C GLU A 32 -13.73 1.67 3.82
N ARG A 33 -13.13 1.65 5.01
CA ARG A 33 -12.13 2.64 5.43
C ARG A 33 -10.90 2.66 4.51
N VAL A 34 -10.40 1.49 4.12
CA VAL A 34 -9.27 1.37 3.16
C VAL A 34 -9.69 1.88 1.78
N GLN A 35 -10.92 1.60 1.34
CA GLN A 35 -11.47 2.09 0.08
C GLN A 35 -11.57 3.63 0.09
N GLN A 36 -12.16 4.22 1.13
CA GLN A 36 -12.29 5.67 1.31
C GLN A 36 -10.93 6.38 1.35
N ARG A 37 -9.95 5.81 2.05
CA ARG A 37 -8.57 6.34 2.03
C ARG A 37 -7.99 6.29 0.62
N ARG A 38 -8.17 5.19 -0.11
CA ARG A 38 -7.67 5.05 -1.48
C ARG A 38 -8.33 6.02 -2.44
N THR A 39 -9.63 6.29 -2.32
CA THR A 39 -10.35 7.24 -3.18
C THR A 39 -9.89 8.68 -2.94
N HIS A 40 -9.69 9.08 -1.69
CA HIS A 40 -9.19 10.43 -1.37
C HIS A 40 -7.83 10.72 -2.03
N PHE A 41 -6.92 9.73 -2.09
CA PHE A 41 -5.61 9.90 -2.74
C PHE A 41 -5.65 9.77 -4.27
N LYS A 42 -6.70 9.17 -4.85
CA LYS A 42 -6.84 9.06 -6.31
C LYS A 42 -7.12 10.40 -7.00
N ASN A 43 -7.75 11.33 -6.29
CA ASN A 43 -8.19 12.60 -6.88
C ASN A 43 -7.15 13.73 -6.76
N LEU A 44 -6.00 13.48 -6.12
CA LEU A 44 -4.97 14.50 -5.98
C LEU A 44 -4.19 14.71 -7.28
N ASN A 45 -3.80 15.96 -7.56
CA ASN A 45 -2.86 16.24 -8.64
C ASN A 45 -1.42 15.82 -8.29
N ALA A 46 -0.56 15.64 -9.28
CA ALA A 46 0.86 15.30 -9.11
C ALA A 46 1.57 16.25 -8.14
N GLU A 47 1.33 17.56 -8.26
CA GLU A 47 1.90 18.57 -7.36
C GLU A 47 1.42 18.44 -5.91
N GLN A 48 0.14 18.14 -5.70
CA GLN A 48 -0.41 17.93 -4.36
C GLN A 48 0.18 16.67 -3.72
N ILE A 49 0.32 15.59 -4.51
CA ILE A 49 0.98 14.36 -4.07
C ILE A 49 2.43 14.64 -3.70
N ALA A 50 3.17 15.36 -4.55
CA ALA A 50 4.56 15.71 -4.32
C ALA A 50 4.74 16.58 -3.08
N THR A 51 3.87 17.57 -2.88
CA THR A 51 3.87 18.43 -1.70
C THR A 51 3.66 17.63 -0.42
N LEU A 52 2.65 16.74 -0.39
CA LEU A 52 2.39 15.90 0.78
C LEU A 52 3.53 14.92 1.06
N GLN A 53 4.13 14.33 0.02
CA GLN A 53 5.27 13.43 0.18
C GLN A 53 6.49 14.16 0.73
N THR A 54 6.78 15.34 0.21
CA THR A 54 7.90 16.17 0.66
C THR A 54 7.70 16.59 2.11
N LYS A 55 6.52 17.10 2.49
CA LYS A 55 6.22 17.46 3.89
C LYS A 55 6.33 16.28 4.84
N LYS A 56 5.84 15.10 4.44
CA LYS A 56 5.98 13.88 5.24
C LYS A 56 7.45 13.49 5.42
N MET A 57 8.25 13.59 4.35
CA MET A 57 9.69 13.30 4.41
C MET A 57 10.43 14.33 5.27
N ALA A 58 10.06 15.61 5.18
CA ALA A 58 10.61 16.66 6.03
C ALA A 58 10.44 16.37 7.51
N ILE A 59 9.21 16.05 7.96
CA ILE A 59 8.94 15.66 9.36
C ILE A 59 9.72 14.39 9.74
N ALA A 60 9.81 13.45 8.80
CA ALA A 60 10.38 12.14 9.03
C ALA A 60 11.92 12.15 9.15
N LEU A 61 12.59 13.04 8.42
CA LEU A 61 14.04 13.08 8.23
C LEU A 61 14.68 14.36 8.78
N ASP A 62 13.87 15.31 9.26
CA ASP A 62 14.31 16.64 9.67
C ASP A 62 15.07 17.35 8.52
N LEU A 63 14.36 17.56 7.41
CA LEU A 63 14.95 18.14 6.20
C LEU A 63 15.06 19.65 6.31
N ASP A 64 16.17 20.21 5.84
CA ASP A 64 16.34 21.65 5.68
C ASP A 64 15.57 22.22 4.46
N GLU A 65 15.57 23.54 4.28
CA GLU A 65 14.84 24.20 3.18
C GLU A 65 15.38 23.87 1.78
N ASN A 66 16.68 23.67 1.64
CA ASN A 66 17.28 23.31 0.36
C ASN A 66 16.90 21.87 0.00
N GLN A 67 16.98 20.96 0.96
CA GLN A 67 16.57 19.57 0.83
C GLN A 67 15.07 19.47 0.50
N LYS A 68 14.21 20.22 1.20
CA LYS A 68 12.77 20.27 0.90
C LYS A 68 12.50 20.72 -0.55
N ARG A 69 13.21 21.73 -1.03
CA ARG A 69 13.05 22.26 -2.39
C ARG A 69 13.46 21.26 -3.47
N GLU A 70 14.63 20.65 -3.34
CA GLU A 70 15.11 19.65 -4.30
C GLU A 70 14.25 18.39 -4.27
N LEU A 71 13.83 17.97 -3.07
CA LEU A 71 12.95 16.82 -2.91
C LEU A 71 11.55 17.07 -3.47
N LEU A 72 11.04 18.30 -3.40
CA LEU A 72 9.78 18.68 -4.04
C LEU A 72 9.87 18.53 -5.56
N LYS A 73 10.94 19.05 -6.19
CA LYS A 73 11.17 18.91 -7.63
C LYS A 73 11.20 17.43 -8.03
N LEU A 74 11.98 16.62 -7.31
CA LEU A 74 12.08 15.17 -7.52
C LEU A 74 10.70 14.49 -7.41
N ASN A 75 9.96 14.76 -6.33
CA ASN A 75 8.65 14.15 -6.12
C ASN A 75 7.61 14.59 -7.15
N THR A 76 7.66 15.83 -7.63
CA THR A 76 6.74 16.32 -8.68
C THR A 76 6.97 15.54 -9.97
N ARG A 77 8.22 15.41 -10.41
CA ARG A 77 8.58 14.61 -11.59
C ARG A 77 8.12 13.16 -11.45
N LEU A 78 8.44 12.50 -10.33
CA LEU A 78 8.04 11.11 -10.08
C LEU A 78 6.52 10.94 -9.96
N ALA A 79 5.79 11.94 -9.46
CA ALA A 79 4.34 11.90 -9.37
C ALA A 79 3.68 12.02 -10.75
N SER A 80 4.20 12.90 -11.61
CA SER A 80 3.74 13.06 -12.99
C SER A 80 3.99 11.78 -13.81
N GLU A 81 5.22 11.25 -13.80
CA GLU A 81 5.56 10.00 -14.49
C GLU A 81 4.67 8.83 -14.05
N ARG A 82 4.36 8.73 -12.74
CA ARG A 82 3.45 7.70 -12.22
C ARG A 82 2.02 7.88 -12.69
N LYS A 83 1.53 9.12 -12.80
CA LYS A 83 0.18 9.41 -13.29
C LYS A 83 0.05 9.02 -14.76
N GLU A 84 0.98 9.44 -15.61
CA GLU A 84 1.00 9.09 -17.02
C GLU A 84 1.03 7.57 -17.22
N LYS A 85 1.92 6.86 -16.50
CA LYS A 85 1.95 5.39 -16.53
C LYS A 85 0.66 4.76 -16.00
N ALA A 86 0.01 5.35 -15.00
CA ALA A 86 -1.26 4.84 -14.49
C ALA A 86 -2.40 5.03 -15.49
N GLU A 87 -2.45 6.15 -16.20
CA GLU A 87 -3.46 6.46 -17.22
C GLU A 87 -3.32 5.55 -18.45
N THR A 88 -2.09 5.37 -18.95
CA THR A 88 -1.82 4.46 -20.08
C THR A 88 -2.22 3.02 -19.76
N LEU A 89 -1.89 2.53 -18.56
CA LEU A 89 -2.28 1.18 -18.12
C LEU A 89 -3.77 1.06 -17.84
N LYS A 90 -4.41 2.12 -17.35
CA LYS A 90 -5.87 2.16 -17.15
C LYS A 90 -6.59 2.07 -18.49
N ALA A 91 -6.15 2.82 -19.51
CA ALA A 91 -6.73 2.78 -20.84
C ALA A 91 -6.61 1.38 -21.49
N LYS A 92 -5.44 0.73 -21.42
CA LYS A 92 -5.27 -0.67 -21.88
C LYS A 92 -6.23 -1.62 -21.15
N ARG A 93 -6.34 -1.46 -19.83
CA ARG A 93 -7.23 -2.30 -19.00
C ARG A 93 -8.71 -2.11 -19.36
N GLU A 94 -9.14 -0.88 -19.63
CA GLU A 94 -10.52 -0.56 -20.03
C GLU A 94 -10.85 -1.14 -21.40
N LYS A 95 -9.87 -1.24 -22.30
CA LYS A 95 -9.99 -1.95 -23.59
C LYS A 95 -9.93 -3.49 -23.47
N GLY A 96 -9.71 -4.03 -22.27
CA GLY A 96 -9.55 -5.47 -22.05
C GLY A 96 -8.20 -6.02 -22.54
N GLU A 97 -7.27 -5.16 -22.96
CA GLU A 97 -5.94 -5.55 -23.44
C GLU A 97 -5.08 -6.03 -22.27
N LYS A 98 -4.59 -7.26 -22.36
CA LYS A 98 -3.62 -7.81 -21.40
C LYS A 98 -2.22 -7.49 -21.89
N LEU A 99 -1.36 -7.07 -20.95
CA LEU A 99 0.06 -6.89 -21.25
C LEU A 99 0.68 -8.21 -21.71
N THR A 100 1.51 -8.16 -22.75
CA THR A 100 2.30 -9.32 -23.20
C THR A 100 3.42 -9.62 -22.19
N GLU A 101 4.10 -10.77 -22.33
CA GLU A 101 5.24 -11.09 -21.48
C GLU A 101 6.41 -10.14 -21.68
N GLU A 102 6.70 -9.78 -22.93
CA GLU A 102 7.72 -8.80 -23.29
C GLU A 102 7.42 -7.41 -22.73
N GLU A 103 6.17 -6.94 -22.83
CA GLU A 103 5.75 -5.67 -22.23
C GLU A 103 5.91 -5.70 -20.71
N ARG A 104 5.51 -6.80 -20.06
CA ARG A 104 5.69 -6.97 -18.61
C ARG A 104 7.16 -6.93 -18.21
N TYR A 105 8.03 -7.59 -18.98
CA TYR A 105 9.47 -7.57 -18.76
C TYR A 105 10.05 -6.16 -18.92
N LYS A 106 9.73 -5.47 -20.02
CA LYS A 106 10.17 -4.09 -20.26
C LYS A 106 9.74 -3.15 -19.14
N MET A 107 8.47 -3.22 -18.74
CA MET A 107 7.96 -2.43 -17.62
C MET A 107 8.67 -2.75 -16.29
N ALA A 108 9.07 -4.00 -16.07
CA ALA A 108 9.80 -4.39 -14.87
C ALA A 108 11.21 -3.78 -14.86
N ASN A 109 11.92 -3.83 -15.99
CA ASN A 109 13.23 -3.21 -16.16
C ASN A 109 13.15 -1.68 -15.97
N GLU A 110 12.26 -1.00 -16.69
CA GLU A 110 12.09 0.45 -16.55
C GLU A 110 11.79 0.87 -15.11
N ARG A 111 11.02 0.05 -14.38
CA ARG A 111 10.72 0.31 -12.97
C ARG A 111 11.98 0.20 -12.11
N LEU A 112 12.83 -0.79 -12.35
CA LEU A 112 14.08 -0.98 -11.63
C LEU A 112 15.07 0.15 -11.94
N ASP A 113 15.19 0.55 -13.20
CA ASP A 113 16.03 1.68 -13.61
C ASP A 113 15.57 2.97 -12.93
N LYS A 114 14.26 3.24 -12.92
CA LYS A 114 13.69 4.41 -12.23
C LYS A 114 13.88 4.35 -10.71
N GLN A 115 13.84 3.17 -10.11
CA GLN A 115 14.18 3.00 -8.69
C GLN A 115 15.65 3.34 -8.45
N TYR A 116 16.55 2.87 -9.32
CA TYR A 116 17.97 3.16 -9.23
C TYR A 116 18.25 4.67 -9.39
N GLU A 117 17.66 5.31 -10.40
CA GLU A 117 17.74 6.77 -10.62
C GLU A 117 17.28 7.54 -9.38
N THR A 118 16.11 7.18 -8.83
CA THR A 118 15.59 7.80 -7.61
C THR A 118 16.53 7.61 -6.42
N LEU A 119 17.15 6.43 -6.28
CA LEU A 119 18.10 6.15 -5.21
C LEU A 119 19.33 7.07 -5.29
N GLN A 120 19.84 7.31 -6.50
CA GLN A 120 20.99 8.18 -6.73
C GLN A 120 20.64 9.65 -6.44
N GLU A 121 19.48 10.12 -6.89
CA GLU A 121 19.04 11.49 -6.62
C GLU A 121 18.76 11.73 -5.14
N MET A 122 18.15 10.77 -4.45
CA MET A 122 17.95 10.84 -3.00
C MET A 122 19.28 10.89 -2.25
N LYS A 123 20.31 10.19 -2.72
CA LYS A 123 21.65 10.23 -2.11
C LYS A 123 22.33 11.61 -2.28
N LYS A 124 21.98 12.36 -3.34
CA LYS A 124 22.48 13.73 -3.54
C LYS A 124 21.76 14.75 -2.66
N ILE A 125 20.48 14.52 -2.37
CA ILE A 125 19.63 15.44 -1.60
C ILE A 125 19.82 15.23 -0.09
N LEU A 126 19.90 13.98 0.35
CA LEU A 126 19.97 13.61 1.77
C LEU A 126 21.40 13.47 2.24
N ASN A 127 21.66 13.82 3.50
CA ASN A 127 22.92 13.42 4.14
C ASN A 127 22.91 11.91 4.46
N GLU A 128 24.05 11.36 4.87
CA GLU A 128 24.23 9.92 5.09
C GLU A 128 23.23 9.34 6.11
N GLU A 129 23.03 10.03 7.25
CA GLU A 129 22.12 9.57 8.30
C GLU A 129 20.65 9.57 7.83
N GLN A 130 20.24 10.66 7.16
CA GLN A 130 18.91 10.78 6.58
C GLN A 130 18.68 9.73 5.50
N TYR A 131 19.66 9.49 4.63
CA TYR A 131 19.58 8.49 3.56
C TYR A 131 19.42 7.07 4.12
N GLU A 132 20.15 6.70 5.16
CA GLU A 132 20.00 5.41 5.82
C GLU A 132 18.63 5.27 6.52
N LYS A 133 18.16 6.33 7.19
CA LYS A 133 16.81 6.35 7.78
C LYS A 133 15.71 6.24 6.71
N TRP A 134 15.92 6.85 5.55
CA TRP A 134 15.04 6.76 4.39
C TRP A 134 15.07 5.32 3.81
N LYS A 135 16.24 4.73 3.55
CA LYS A 135 16.39 3.34 3.09
C LYS A 135 15.73 2.33 4.03
N LYS A 136 15.93 2.46 5.35
CA LYS A 136 15.29 1.59 6.34
C LYS A 136 13.76 1.65 6.29
N ARG A 137 13.17 2.81 5.97
CA ARG A 137 11.71 2.96 5.81
C ARG A 137 11.22 2.42 4.47
N HIS A 138 11.97 2.63 3.39
CA HIS A 138 11.58 2.21 2.05
C HIS A 138 11.83 0.71 1.79
N GLY A 139 12.83 0.10 2.42
CA GLY A 139 13.19 -1.33 2.27
C GLY A 139 12.32 -2.33 3.04
N LYS A 140 11.62 -1.91 4.11
CA LYS A 140 10.84 -2.81 4.99
C LYS A 140 9.55 -3.38 4.39
N ARG A 141 9.14 -2.96 3.19
CA ARG A 141 7.90 -3.46 2.55
C ARG A 141 7.91 -4.96 2.25
N ASN A 142 9.08 -5.60 2.18
CA ASN A 142 9.20 -7.02 1.86
C ASN A 142 8.97 -7.95 3.08
N PHE A 143 9.13 -7.47 4.31
CA PHE A 143 9.08 -8.33 5.51
C PHE A 143 7.64 -8.52 6.05
N VAL A 144 6.80 -7.49 5.98
CA VAL A 144 5.42 -7.53 6.51
C VAL A 144 4.53 -8.48 5.69
N ARG A 145 4.83 -8.66 4.39
CA ARG A 145 4.05 -9.52 3.49
C ARG A 145 4.22 -11.02 3.79
N LYS A 146 5.35 -11.43 4.38
CA LYS A 146 5.61 -12.82 4.78
C LYS A 146 4.72 -13.24 5.97
N LYS A 147 4.47 -12.35 6.94
CA LYS A 147 3.68 -12.66 8.14
C LYS A 147 2.18 -12.83 7.84
N GLN A 148 1.61 -12.04 6.92
CA GLN A 148 0.19 -12.15 6.53
C GLN A 148 -0.14 -13.42 5.72
N ASN A 149 0.79 -13.91 4.89
CA ASN A 149 0.57 -15.14 4.13
C ASN A 149 0.56 -16.40 5.02
N HIS A 150 1.31 -16.42 6.13
CA HIS A 150 1.29 -17.55 7.07
C HIS A 150 -0.04 -17.67 7.84
N HIS A 151 -0.70 -16.55 8.18
CA HIS A 151 -2.01 -16.60 8.83
C HIS A 151 -3.12 -17.12 7.92
N ARG A 152 -3.11 -16.75 6.63
CA ARG A 152 -4.11 -17.25 5.66
C ARG A 152 -3.96 -18.73 5.33
N LYS A 153 -2.75 -19.29 5.39
CA LYS A 153 -2.51 -20.71 5.12
C LYS A 153 -2.92 -21.61 6.30
N ARG A 154 -2.81 -21.11 7.55
CA ARG A 154 -3.25 -21.83 8.76
C ARG A 154 -4.77 -21.88 8.96
N GLN A 155 -5.53 -20.96 8.38
CA GLN A 155 -7.01 -20.98 8.45
C GLN A 155 -7.68 -21.80 7.32
N ARG A 156 -6.87 -22.40 6.43
CA ARG A 156 -7.35 -23.21 5.29
C ARG A 156 -7.01 -24.70 5.42
N ASN A 157 -6.32 -25.08 6.49
CA ASN A 157 -6.05 -26.47 6.85
C ASN A 157 -6.85 -26.82 8.10
#